data_AF-A0A7S7M966-F1
#
_entry.id   AF-A0A7S7M966-F1
#
_cell.length_a   1.000
_cell.length_b   1.000
_cell.length_c   1.000
_cell.angle_alpha   90.00
_cell.angle_beta   90.00
_cell.angle_gamma   90.00
#
_symmetry.space_group_name_H-M   'P 1'
#
loop_
_entity.id
_entity.type
_entity.pdbx_description
1 polymer ?
#
loop_
_entity_poly.entity_id
_entity_poly.type
_entity_poly.pdbx_seq_one_letter_code
_entity_poly.pdbx_strand_id
1 'polypeptide(L)'
;MSRRANREVDLFIREAEHRGACLESCPGHLHKILETRVSRGELFSPLPRLYARSDSWNELTTSQRTTHVLRGLHELHPDWTFCGISAAVA
;
A
#
# COMPACT_ATOMS: atom_id res chain seq x y z
N MET A 1 -19.11 -5.20 -12.46
CA MET A 1 -17.79 -4.64 -12.10
C MET A 1 -16.84 -4.85 -13.28
N SER A 2 -16.29 -3.78 -13.83
CA SER A 2 -15.53 -3.82 -15.08
C SER A 2 -14.20 -4.56 -14.90
N ARG A 3 -13.98 -5.62 -15.69
CA ARG A 3 -12.71 -6.41 -15.68
C ARG A 3 -11.46 -5.54 -15.84
N ARG A 4 -11.60 -4.40 -16.51
CA ARG A 4 -10.53 -3.41 -16.74
C ARG A 4 -10.03 -2.79 -15.43
N ALA A 5 -10.94 -2.25 -14.61
CA ALA A 5 -10.59 -1.64 -13.33
C ALA A 5 -9.90 -2.62 -12.37
N ASN A 6 -10.31 -3.89 -12.43
CA ASN A 6 -9.69 -4.94 -11.60
C ASN A 6 -8.26 -5.26 -12.05
N ARG A 7 -7.97 -5.20 -13.36
CA ARG A 7 -6.60 -5.32 -13.89
C ARG A 7 -5.74 -4.11 -13.56
N GLU A 8 -6.32 -2.90 -13.61
CA GLU A 8 -5.62 -1.67 -13.23
C GLU A 8 -5.18 -1.72 -11.76
N VAL A 9 -6.08 -2.12 -10.85
CA VAL A 9 -5.73 -2.34 -9.44
C VAL A 9 -4.61 -3.36 -9.29
N ASP A 10 -4.64 -4.47 -10.04
CA ASP A 10 -3.60 -5.50 -9.97
C ASP A 10 -2.23 -4.96 -10.39
N LEU A 11 -2.21 -4.16 -11.48
CA LEU A 11 -1.00 -3.52 -11.97
C LEU A 11 -0.44 -2.53 -10.94
N PHE A 12 -1.28 -1.68 -10.35
CA PHE A 12 -0.85 -0.72 -9.33
C PHE A 12 -0.29 -1.41 -8.07
N ILE A 13 -0.90 -2.52 -7.64
CA ILE A 13 -0.41 -3.28 -6.48
C ILE A 13 0.94 -3.93 -6.79
N ARG A 14 1.10 -4.55 -7.96
CA ARG A 14 2.38 -5.15 -8.37
C ARG A 14 3.49 -4.10 -8.48
N GLU A 15 3.17 -2.94 -9.03
CA GLU A 15 4.12 -1.84 -9.17
C GLU A 15 4.56 -1.33 -7.79
N ALA A 16 3.63 -1.10 -6.86
CA ALA A 16 3.94 -0.70 -5.49
C ALA A 16 4.78 -1.76 -4.77
N GLU A 17 4.43 -3.04 -4.93
CA GLU A 17 5.17 -4.15 -4.35
C GLU A 17 6.60 -4.26 -4.91
N HIS A 18 6.78 -4.08 -6.22
CA HIS A 18 8.09 -4.09 -6.86
C HIS A 18 9.00 -2.97 -6.34
N ARG A 19 8.42 -1.81 -6.01
CA ARG A 19 9.12 -0.68 -5.38
C ARG A 19 9.35 -0.86 -3.88
N GLY A 20 8.79 -1.91 -3.28
CA GLY A 20 8.83 -2.15 -1.85
C GLY A 20 8.05 -1.10 -1.06
N ALA A 21 6.89 -0.67 -1.58
CA ALA A 21 6.01 0.32 -0.99
C ALA A 21 4.58 -0.24 -0.82
N CYS A 22 3.81 0.37 0.08
CA CYS A 22 2.36 0.15 0.10
C CYS A 22 1.70 0.99 -0.99
N LEU A 23 0.69 0.44 -1.66
CA LEU A 23 -0.11 1.18 -2.63
C LEU A 23 -1.00 2.18 -1.89
N GLU A 24 -0.84 3.46 -2.22
CA GLU A 24 -1.75 4.51 -1.81
C GLU A 24 -2.95 4.65 -2.76
N SER A 25 -4.15 4.84 -2.22
CA SER A 25 -5.35 5.14 -3.01
C SER A 25 -6.05 6.38 -2.51
N CYS A 26 -6.35 7.29 -3.43
CA CYS A 26 -7.32 8.35 -3.20
C CYS A 26 -8.76 7.80 -3.21
N PRO A 27 -9.69 8.45 -2.48
CA PRO A 27 -11.11 8.09 -2.54
C PRO A 27 -11.63 8.25 -3.97
N GLY A 28 -12.20 7.19 -4.53
CA GLY A 28 -12.62 7.14 -5.92
C GLY A 28 -13.13 5.76 -6.33
N HIS A 29 -13.34 5.55 -7.63
CA HIS A 29 -13.90 4.29 -8.15
C HIS A 29 -13.01 3.06 -7.85
N LEU A 30 -11.68 3.22 -7.84
CA LEU A 30 -10.73 2.14 -7.54
C LEU A 30 -10.68 1.80 -6.04
N HIS A 31 -10.94 2.79 -5.18
CA HIS A 31 -10.95 2.61 -3.72
C HIS A 31 -11.95 1.54 -3.27
N LYS A 32 -13.17 1.59 -3.81
CA LYS A 32 -14.21 0.60 -3.49
C LYS A 32 -13.82 -0.83 -3.89
N ILE A 33 -13.03 -0.98 -4.97
CA ILE A 33 -12.51 -2.28 -5.42
C ILE A 33 -11.45 -2.78 -4.44
N LEU A 34 -10.54 -1.91 -4.01
CA LEU A 34 -9.52 -2.22 -3.00
C LEU A 34 -10.15 -2.64 -1.67
N GLU A 35 -11.12 -1.88 -1.17
CA GLU A 35 -11.85 -2.24 0.06
C GLU A 35 -12.55 -3.59 -0.06
N THR A 36 -13.18 -3.86 -1.20
CA THR A 36 -13.82 -5.17 -1.45
C THR A 36 -12.80 -6.31 -1.38
N ARG A 37 -11.59 -6.11 -1.90
CA ARG A 37 -10.51 -7.11 -1.83
C ARG A 37 -9.92 -7.25 -0.44
N VAL A 38 -9.85 -6.17 0.34
CA VAL A 38 -9.47 -6.23 1.76
C VAL A 38 -10.48 -7.05 2.55
N SER A 39 -11.78 -6.83 2.35
CA SER A 39 -12.83 -7.64 2.98
C SER A 39 -12.81 -9.10 2.57
N ARG A 40 -12.27 -9.43 1.39
CA ARG A 40 -12.05 -10.80 0.91
C ARG A 40 -10.77 -11.44 1.47
N GLY A 41 -9.90 -10.67 2.13
CA GLY A 41 -8.61 -11.13 2.63
C GLY A 41 -7.50 -11.21 1.58
N GLU A 42 -7.78 -10.82 0.33
CA GLU A 42 -6.76 -10.78 -0.75
C GLU A 42 -5.73 -9.67 -0.51
N LEU A 43 -6.16 -8.57 0.13
CA LEU A 43 -5.31 -7.43 0.47
C LEU A 43 -5.39 -7.13 1.96
N PHE A 44 -4.32 -6.54 2.48
CA PHE A 44 -4.22 -6.02 3.84
C PHE A 44 -4.10 -4.50 3.81
N SER A 45 -4.84 -3.79 4.66
CA SER A 45 -4.74 -2.34 4.80
C SER A 45 -4.10 -2.00 6.14
N PRO A 46 -2.78 -1.69 6.18
CA PRO A 46 -2.10 -1.33 7.43
C PRO A 46 -2.53 0.04 7.97
N LEU A 47 -2.88 0.97 7.08
CA LEU A 47 -3.34 2.31 7.40
C LEU A 47 -4.45 2.72 6.42
N PRO A 48 -5.34 3.66 6.81
CA PRO A 48 -6.33 4.20 5.90
C PRO A 48 -5.65 4.69 4.62
N ARG A 49 -6.19 4.28 3.46
CA ARG A 49 -5.68 4.60 2.11
C ARG A 49 -4.40 3.89 1.69
N LEU A 50 -3.79 3.05 2.54
CA LEU A 50 -2.67 2.19 2.19
C LEU A 50 -3.12 0.73 2.05
N TYR A 51 -2.59 0.06 1.03
CA TYR A 51 -2.91 -1.31 0.69
C TYR A 51 -1.64 -2.10 0.38
N ALA A 52 -1.56 -3.31 0.89
CA ALA A 52 -0.53 -4.28 0.58
C ALA A 52 -1.17 -5.62 0.25
N ARG A 53 -0.48 -6.47 -0.51
CA ARG A 53 -0.92 -7.83 -0.75
C ARG A 53 -0.75 -8.67 0.50
N SER A 54 -1.79 -9.40 0.91
CA SER A 54 -1.78 -10.17 2.17
C SER A 54 -0.64 -11.19 2.23
N ASP A 55 -0.42 -11.94 1.14
CA ASP A 55 0.62 -12.97 1.06
C ASP A 55 2.01 -12.37 1.30
N SER A 56 2.37 -11.35 0.51
CA SER A 56 3.66 -10.68 0.63
C SER A 56 3.80 -9.96 1.97
N TRP A 57 2.76 -9.29 2.44
CA TRP A 57 2.81 -8.60 3.73
C TRP A 57 3.09 -9.55 4.89
N ASN A 58 2.53 -10.77 4.86
CA ASN A 58 2.75 -11.76 5.89
C ASN A 58 4.19 -12.29 5.89
N GLU A 59 4.81 -12.41 4.72
CA GLU A 59 6.21 -12.80 4.55
C GLU A 59 7.21 -11.71 4.99
N LEU A 60 6.80 -10.44 4.99
CA LEU A 60 7.67 -9.32 5.41
C LEU A 60 7.94 -9.33 6.91
N THR A 61 9.19 -9.04 7.27
CA THR A 61 9.59 -8.73 8.65
C THR A 61 9.04 -7.38 9.11
N THR A 62 8.95 -7.16 10.43
CA THR A 62 8.46 -5.90 11.01
C THR A 62 9.18 -4.66 10.45
N SER A 63 10.50 -4.74 10.26
CA SER A 63 11.29 -3.64 9.69
C SER A 63 10.90 -3.34 8.24
N GLN A 64 10.72 -4.38 7.41
CA GLN A 64 10.29 -4.21 6.02
C GLN A 64 8.87 -3.66 5.92
N ARG A 65 7.96 -4.10 6.80
CA ARG A 65 6.60 -3.55 6.89
C ARG A 65 6.63 -2.05 7.19
N THR A 66 7.46 -1.62 8.13
CA THR A 66 7.64 -0.19 8.44
C THR A 66 8.17 0.58 7.23
N THR A 67 9.18 0.07 6.52
CA THR A 67 9.71 0.71 5.31
C THR A 67 8.66 0.82 4.21
N HIS A 68 7.87 -0.22 3.96
CA HIS A 68 6.79 -0.19 2.97
C HIS A 68 5.74 0.88 3.27
N VAL A 69 5.36 1.00 4.55
CA VAL A 69 4.42 2.02 5.02
C VAL A 69 5.00 3.42 4.86
N LEU A 70 6.24 3.63 5.31
CA LEU A 70 6.92 4.92 5.20
C LEU A 70 7.05 5.38 3.74
N ARG A 71 7.40 4.46 2.84
CA ARG A 71 7.47 4.75 1.40
C ARG A 71 6.12 5.10 0.80
N GLY A 72 5.07 4.33 1.09
CA GLY A 72 3.71 4.65 0.62
C GLY A 72 3.18 5.98 1.16
N LEU A 73 3.54 6.34 2.40
CA LEU A 73 3.18 7.64 2.96
C LEU A 73 4.00 8.79 2.36
N HIS A 74 5.28 8.57 2.04
CA HIS A 74 6.12 9.56 1.39
C HIS A 74 5.62 9.89 -0.02
N GLU A 75 5.15 8.89 -0.78
CA GLU A 75 4.51 9.13 -2.09
C GLU A 75 3.21 9.93 -1.96
N LEU A 76 2.41 9.68 -0.90
CA LEU A 76 1.17 10.42 -0.65
C LEU A 76 1.43 11.88 -0.21
N HIS A 77 2.53 12.12 0.52
CA HIS A 77 2.92 13.40 1.07
C HIS A 77 4.43 13.64 0.90
N PRO A 78 4.88 14.10 -0.28
CA PRO A 78 6.30 14.36 -0.53
C PRO A 78 6.89 15.42 0.42
N ASP A 79 6.05 16.30 0.98
CA ASP A 79 6.42 17.34 1.96
C ASP A 79 6.45 16.85 3.43
N TRP A 80 6.14 15.59 3.72
CA TRP A 80 6.22 15.07 5.09
C TRP A 80 7.65 14.70 5.49
N THR A 81 8.35 15.63 6.14
CA THR A 81 9.50 15.33 6.99
C THR A 81 9.03 14.52 8.21
N PHE A 82 9.31 13.21 8.20
CA PHE A 82 9.06 12.31 9.35
C PHE A 82 10.00 12.65 10.52
N CYS A 83 9.68 13.67 11.30
CA CYS A 83 10.36 13.97 12.56
C CYS A 83 9.80 13.07 13.68
N GLY A 84 10.28 11.82 13.75
CA GLY A 84 9.99 10.90 14.85
C GLY A 84 10.48 9.48 14.58
N ILE A 85 11.59 9.06 15.21
CA ILE A 85 12.21 7.71 15.23
C ILE A 85 12.56 7.06 13.88
N SER A 86 12.10 7.55 12.73
CA SER A 86 12.51 7.07 11.40
C SER A 86 13.87 7.61 10.92
N ALA A 87 14.52 8.49 11.70
CA ALA A 87 15.81 9.09 11.37
C ALA A 87 17.03 8.15 11.53
N ALA A 88 16.83 6.89 11.92
CA ALA A 88 17.93 5.95 12.17
C ALA A 88 18.17 4.92 11.02
N VAL A 89 17.48 5.04 9.89
CA VAL A 89 17.60 4.09 8.76
C VAL A 89 17.79 4.75 7.38
N ALA A 90 18.25 6.00 7.35
CA ALA A 90 18.75 6.63 6.12
C ALA A 90 20.26 6.38 5.95
#